data_AF-A0A7W4BTE8-F1
#
_entry.id   AF-A0A7W4BTE8-F1
#
_cell.length_a   1.000
_cell.length_b   1.000
_cell.length_c   1.000
_cell.angle_alpha   90.00
_cell.angle_beta   90.00
_cell.angle_gamma   90.00
#
_symmetry.space_group_name_H-M   'P 1'
#
loop_
_entity.id
_entity.type
_entity.pdbx_description
1 polymer ?
#
loop_
_entity_poly.entity_id
_entity_poly.type
_entity_poly.pdbx_seq_one_letter_code
_entity_poly.pdbx_strand_id
1 'polypeptide(L)'
;MLCQIPDITKGVISLFVSGRLSAQDYRTRLQPAIKSYRKDWNQVCLYIEADVLLEGWEFGSLTGSGEVQLPAFDALVFVGGPDWVGNSVRLMGPFMQGEVAWFPLERKQEAITWIAKRSLC
;
A
#
# COMPACT_ATOMS: atom_id res chain seq x y z
N MET A 1 4.41 -8.78 -9.07
CA MET A 1 5.75 -8.30 -8.66
C MET A 1 5.60 -6.97 -7.93
N LEU A 2 6.30 -6.80 -6.80
CA LEU A 2 6.34 -5.56 -6.05
C LEU A 2 7.72 -4.90 -6.18
N CYS A 3 7.74 -3.66 -6.64
CA CYS A 3 8.94 -2.84 -6.79
C CYS A 3 8.86 -1.61 -5.89
N GLN A 4 9.97 -1.21 -5.28
CA GLN A 4 10.06 0.09 -4.62
C GLN A 4 10.39 1.16 -5.67
N ILE A 5 9.64 2.26 -5.65
CA ILE A 5 9.85 3.43 -6.52
C ILE A 5 10.42 4.58 -5.68
N PRO A 6 10.96 5.65 -6.31
CA PRO A 6 11.45 6.81 -5.57
C PRO A 6 10.38 7.36 -4.62
N ASP A 7 10.78 7.68 -3.39
CA ASP A 7 9.86 8.17 -2.38
C ASP A 7 9.23 9.50 -2.82
N ILE A 8 7.90 9.53 -2.93
CA ILE A 8 7.15 10.70 -3.39
C ILE A 8 7.19 11.86 -2.38
N THR A 9 7.41 11.55 -1.10
CA THR A 9 7.54 12.51 0.00
C THR A 9 8.25 11.86 1.18
N LYS A 10 8.73 12.68 2.13
CA LYS A 10 9.41 12.19 3.34
C LYS A 10 8.44 11.39 4.22
N GLY A 11 8.91 10.27 4.77
CA GLY A 11 8.11 9.41 5.64
C GLY A 11 7.07 8.54 4.91
N VAL A 12 7.05 8.55 3.57
CA VAL A 12 6.15 7.70 2.76
C VAL A 12 6.95 6.69 1.96
N ILE A 13 6.68 5.42 2.18
CA ILE A 13 7.23 4.33 1.37
C ILE A 13 6.45 4.27 0.06
N SER A 14 7.14 4.45 -1.06
CA SER A 14 6.51 4.43 -2.39
C SER A 14 6.80 3.12 -3.12
N LEU A 15 5.74 2.46 -3.59
CA LEU A 15 5.78 1.14 -4.20
C LEU A 15 4.99 1.12 -5.50
N PHE A 16 5.40 0.23 -6.40
CA PHE A 16 4.72 -0.08 -7.65
C PHE A 16 4.45 -1.59 -7.71
N VAL A 17 3.23 -1.96 -8.06
CA VAL A 17 2.80 -3.36 -8.20
C VAL A 17 2.31 -3.62 -9.61
N SER A 18 2.81 -4.70 -10.22
CA SER A 18 2.37 -5.18 -11.53
C SER A 18 2.19 -6.69 -11.59
N GLY A 19 1.34 -7.16 -12.50
CA GLY A 19 1.02 -8.58 -12.70
C GLY A 19 0.25 -9.16 -11.51
N ARG A 20 0.87 -10.08 -10.76
CA ARG A 20 0.28 -10.70 -9.57
C ARG A 20 1.06 -10.34 -8.32
N LEU A 21 0.37 -9.91 -7.27
CA LEU A 21 0.98 -9.61 -5.98
C LEU A 21 0.91 -10.85 -5.08
N SER A 22 2.08 -11.43 -4.78
CA SER A 22 2.20 -12.67 -4.01
C SER A 22 2.44 -12.41 -2.53
N ALA A 23 2.06 -13.37 -1.68
CA ALA A 23 2.38 -13.30 -0.24
C ALA A 23 3.92 -13.25 0.05
N GLN A 24 4.74 -13.75 -0.88
CA GLN A 24 6.20 -13.72 -0.77
C GLN A 24 6.75 -12.30 -0.98
N ASP A 25 6.20 -11.54 -1.93
CA ASP A 25 6.56 -10.13 -2.14
C ASP A 25 6.27 -9.31 -0.87
N TYR A 26 5.13 -9.58 -0.22
CA TYR A 26 4.79 -8.98 1.08
C TYR A 26 5.85 -9.26 2.15
N ARG A 27 6.22 -10.52 2.35
CA ARG A 27 7.19 -10.94 3.38
C ARG A 27 8.59 -10.38 3.14
N THR A 28 9.04 -10.41 1.89
CA THR A 28 10.44 -10.14 1.55
C THR A 28 10.73 -8.68 1.24
N ARG A 29 9.72 -7.91 0.80
CA ARG A 29 9.87 -6.50 0.44
C ARG A 29 9.09 -5.60 1.39
N LEU A 30 7.80 -5.85 1.58
CA LEU A 30 6.93 -4.89 2.26
C LEU A 30 7.13 -4.88 3.79
N GLN A 31 7.15 -6.05 4.43
CA GLN A 31 7.37 -6.14 5.88
C GLN A 31 8.69 -5.50 6.35
N PRO A 32 9.86 -5.78 5.74
CA PRO A 32 11.10 -5.15 6.17
C PRO A 32 11.11 -3.64 5.90
N ALA A 33 10.55 -3.18 4.79
CA ALA A 33 10.44 -1.75 4.50
C ALA A 33 9.62 -1.01 5.56
N ILE A 34 8.44 -1.55 5.93
CA ILE A 34 7.59 -0.99 6.98
C ILE A 34 8.32 -0.96 8.33
N LYS A 35 9.01 -2.05 8.71
CA LYS A 35 9.75 -2.13 9.97
C LYS A 35 10.89 -1.12 10.05
N SER A 36 11.61 -0.91 8.94
CA SER A 36 12.68 0.09 8.89
C SER A 36 12.10 1.49 9.06
N TYR A 37 11.11 1.85 8.24
CA TYR A 37 10.50 3.18 8.28
C TYR A 37 9.87 3.51 9.63
N ARG A 38 9.21 2.54 10.27
CA ARG A 38 8.66 2.73 11.61
C ARG A 38 9.73 3.08 12.64
N LYS A 39 10.92 2.49 12.51
CA LYS A 39 12.05 2.79 13.40
C LYS A 39 12.62 4.18 13.16
N ASP A 40 12.65 4.62 11.91
CA ASP A 40 13.27 5.88 11.52
C ASP A 40 12.33 7.10 11.69
N TRP A 41 11.04 6.93 11.44
CA TRP A 41 10.05 8.03 11.36
C TRP A 41 8.95 7.95 12.41
N ASN A 42 8.87 6.86 13.20
CA ASN A 42 7.79 6.58 14.16
C ASN A 42 6.37 6.52 13.55
N GLN A 43 6.25 6.67 12.23
CA GLN A 43 5.02 6.61 11.44
C GLN A 43 5.30 5.84 10.15
N VAL A 44 4.29 5.16 9.62
CA VAL A 44 4.37 4.38 8.39
C VAL A 44 3.23 4.77 7.47
N CYS A 45 3.58 5.53 6.43
CA CYS A 45 2.68 5.86 5.33
C CYS A 45 3.09 5.09 4.07
N LEU A 46 2.12 4.47 3.39
CA LEU A 46 2.33 3.62 2.23
C LEU A 46 1.64 4.24 1.01
N TYR A 47 2.38 4.34 -0.09
CA TYR A 47 1.87 4.73 -1.40
C TYR A 47 2.12 3.60 -2.38
N ILE A 48 1.06 3.06 -2.98
CA ILE A 48 1.15 1.92 -3.89
C ILE A 48 0.49 2.25 -5.23
N GLU A 49 1.29 2.31 -6.29
CA GLU A 49 0.79 2.39 -7.67
C GLU A 49 0.55 0.98 -8.20
N ALA A 50 -0.65 0.74 -8.73
CA ALA A 50 -1.03 -0.52 -9.34
C ALA A 50 -1.12 -0.39 -10.86
N ASP A 51 -0.48 -1.35 -11.54
CA ASP A 51 -0.56 -1.50 -12.99
C ASP A 51 -2.00 -1.86 -13.43
N VAL A 52 -2.40 -1.35 -14.59
CA VAL A 52 -3.74 -1.62 -15.17
C VAL A 52 -3.95 -3.10 -15.53
N LEU A 53 -2.86 -3.87 -15.68
CA LEU A 53 -2.86 -5.30 -15.93
C LEU A 53 -2.72 -6.12 -14.64
N LEU A 54 -2.97 -5.53 -13.47
CA LEU A 54 -2.94 -6.27 -12.21
C LEU A 54 -4.00 -7.39 -12.25
N GLU A 55 -3.54 -8.63 -12.38
CA GLU A 55 -4.39 -9.81 -12.54
C GLU A 55 -5.02 -10.24 -11.22
N GLY A 56 -4.35 -9.96 -10.11
CA GLY A 56 -4.86 -10.33 -8.80
C GLY A 56 -3.94 -9.99 -7.64
N TRP A 57 -4.56 -9.89 -6.48
CA TRP A 57 -3.91 -9.70 -5.20
C TRP A 57 -4.34 -10.84 -4.25
N GLU A 58 -3.36 -11.58 -3.76
CA GLU A 58 -3.63 -12.67 -2.82
C GLU A 58 -4.04 -12.15 -1.43
N PHE A 59 -5.35 -12.23 -1.15
CA PHE A 59 -6.00 -11.82 0.10
C PHE A 59 -5.44 -12.47 1.37
N GLY A 60 -4.86 -13.68 1.27
CA GLY A 60 -4.25 -14.37 2.41
C GLY A 60 -3.07 -13.64 3.05
N SER A 61 -2.56 -12.59 2.39
CA SER A 61 -1.52 -11.69 2.91
C SER A 61 -2.05 -10.53 3.79
N LEU A 62 -3.37 -10.29 3.78
CA LEU A 62 -4.00 -9.13 4.40
C LEU A 62 -4.85 -9.46 5.63
N THR A 63 -5.57 -10.58 5.59
CA THR A 63 -6.68 -10.86 6.52
C THR A 63 -6.23 -11.32 7.91
N GLY A 64 -4.93 -11.46 8.16
CA GLY A 64 -4.40 -11.91 9.46
C GLY A 64 -4.73 -13.36 9.81
N SER A 65 -5.68 -14.00 9.12
CA SER A 65 -5.92 -15.44 9.10
C SER A 65 -5.02 -16.08 8.04
N GLY A 66 -3.72 -16.05 8.32
CA GLY A 66 -2.67 -16.50 7.42
C GLY A 66 -1.32 -16.07 7.99
N GLU A 67 -0.29 -16.85 7.69
CA GLU A 67 1.08 -16.74 8.20
C GLU A 67 1.80 -15.43 7.78
N VAL A 68 1.08 -14.49 7.16
CA VAL A 68 1.53 -13.17 6.69
C VAL A 68 0.59 -12.11 7.22
N GLN A 69 0.94 -11.53 8.36
CA GLN A 69 0.25 -10.36 8.90
C GLN A 69 0.96 -9.10 8.39
N LEU A 70 0.19 -8.16 7.83
CA LEU A 70 0.71 -6.83 7.58
C LEU A 70 1.08 -6.16 8.91
N PRO A 71 2.28 -5.58 9.06
CA PRO A 71 2.60 -4.77 10.22
C PRO A 71 1.66 -3.56 10.26
N ALA A 72 1.38 -3.05 11.46
CA ALA A 72 0.58 -1.84 11.61
C ALA A 72 1.19 -0.68 10.82
N PHE A 73 0.35 0.01 10.06
CA PHE A 73 0.65 1.20 9.30
C PHE A 73 -0.40 2.27 9.63
N ASP A 74 -0.04 3.54 9.46
CA ASP A 74 -0.90 4.67 9.80
C ASP A 74 -1.79 5.07 8.62
N ALA A 75 -1.23 5.05 7.41
CA ALA A 75 -1.96 5.38 6.19
C ALA A 75 -1.48 4.56 4.99
N LEU A 76 -2.41 4.18 4.11
CA LEU A 76 -2.14 3.47 2.87
C LEU A 76 -3.00 4.07 1.75
N VAL A 77 -2.36 4.41 0.63
CA VAL A 77 -3.09 4.81 -0.58
C VAL A 77 -2.73 3.93 -1.77
N PHE A 78 -3.76 3.43 -2.46
CA PHE A 78 -3.63 2.77 -3.75
C PHE A 78 -3.95 3.74 -4.89
N VAL A 79 -3.16 3.69 -5.95
CA VAL A 79 -3.32 4.52 -7.15
C VAL A 79 -3.37 3.64 -8.38
N GLY A 80 -4.46 3.74 -9.15
CA GLY A 80 -4.66 2.97 -10.36
C GLY A 80 -5.10 1.54 -10.10
N GLY A 81 -4.63 0.63 -10.95
CA GLY A 81 -5.13 -0.74 -11.05
C GLY A 81 -6.50 -0.85 -11.70
N PRO A 82 -6.97 -2.08 -11.96
CA PRO A 82 -8.33 -2.33 -12.44
C PRO A 82 -9.38 -1.98 -11.39
N ASP A 83 -10.65 -1.86 -11.80
CA ASP A 83 -11.78 -1.51 -10.93
C ASP A 83 -11.91 -2.43 -9.69
N TRP A 84 -11.53 -3.70 -9.83
CA TRP A 84 -11.57 -4.65 -8.72
C TRP A 84 -10.64 -4.24 -7.56
N VAL A 85 -9.54 -3.54 -7.83
CA VAL A 85 -8.61 -3.05 -6.79
C VAL A 85 -9.32 -2.06 -5.88
N GLY A 86 -10.00 -1.08 -6.48
CA GLY A 86 -10.77 -0.09 -5.72
C GLY A 86 -11.88 -0.73 -4.89
N ASN A 87 -12.58 -1.72 -5.46
CA ASN A 87 -13.61 -2.46 -4.72
C ASN A 87 -13.01 -3.25 -3.54
N SER A 88 -11.92 -3.96 -3.75
CA SER A 88 -11.22 -4.71 -2.69
C SER A 88 -10.72 -3.81 -1.57
N VAL A 89 -10.14 -2.66 -1.90
CA VAL A 89 -9.67 -1.68 -0.91
C VAL A 89 -10.83 -1.12 -0.09
N ARG A 90 -11.96 -0.79 -0.74
CA ARG A 90 -13.16 -0.31 -0.03
C ARG A 90 -13.77 -1.37 0.89
N LEU A 91 -13.76 -2.63 0.48
CA LEU A 91 -14.26 -3.74 1.29
C LEU A 91 -13.36 -4.03 2.49
N MET A 92 -12.04 -3.94 2.30
CA MET A 92 -11.04 -4.23 3.34
C MET A 92 -10.77 -3.05 4.29
N GLY A 93 -10.96 -1.82 3.83
CA GLY A 93 -10.61 -0.59 4.54
C GLY A 93 -11.08 -0.55 6.00
N PRO A 94 -12.36 -0.87 6.31
CA PRO A 94 -12.87 -0.89 7.69
C PRO A 94 -12.19 -1.90 8.63
N PHE A 95 -11.50 -2.91 8.09
CA PHE A 95 -10.83 -3.96 8.85
C PHE A 95 -9.33 -3.69 9.03
N MET A 96 -8.78 -2.67 8.36
CA MET A 96 -7.36 -2.31 8.46
C MET A 96 -7.13 -1.33 9.62
N GLN A 97 -5.95 -1.39 10.25
CA GLN A 97 -5.60 -0.57 11.42
C GLN A 97 -5.23 0.89 11.08
N GLY A 98 -5.03 1.22 9.79
CA GLY A 98 -4.68 2.55 9.31
C GLY A 98 -5.72 3.11 8.35
N GLU A 99 -5.61 4.39 8.03
CA GLU A 99 -6.46 5.01 7.01
C GLU A 99 -6.12 4.46 5.63
N VAL A 100 -7.12 4.02 4.89
CA VAL A 100 -6.92 3.48 3.54
C VAL A 100 -7.73 4.27 2.52
N ALA A 101 -7.10 4.61 1.40
CA ALA A 101 -7.76 5.24 0.27
C ALA A 101 -7.37 4.58 -1.05
N TRP A 102 -8.25 4.69 -2.03
CA TRP A 102 -7.98 4.32 -3.42
C TRP A 102 -8.34 5.49 -4.33
N PHE A 103 -7.46 5.75 -5.29
CA PHE A 103 -7.67 6.74 -6.34
C PHE A 103 -7.40 6.11 -7.71
N PRO A 104 -8.17 6.47 -8.76
CA PRO A 104 -7.81 6.10 -10.12
C PRO A 104 -6.49 6.76 -10.53
N LEU A 105 -5.81 6.20 -11.53
CA LEU A 105 -4.48 6.66 -11.97
C LEU A 105 -4.51 8.14 -12.42
N GLU A 106 -5.61 8.59 -13.02
CA GLU A 106 -5.82 9.98 -13.43
C GLU A 106 -5.77 10.97 -12.26
N ARG A 107 -6.06 10.48 -11.04
CA ARG A 107 -6.06 11.25 -9.79
C ARG A 107 -4.82 10.98 -8.94
N LYS A 108 -3.72 10.54 -9.56
CA LYS A 108 -2.42 10.31 -8.88
C LYS A 108 -1.99 11.50 -8.03
N GLN A 109 -2.16 12.73 -8.51
CA GLN A 109 -1.77 13.92 -7.76
C GLN A 109 -2.61 14.13 -6.48
N GLU A 110 -3.90 13.79 -6.52
CA GLU A 110 -4.78 13.83 -5.35
C GLU A 110 -4.34 12.79 -4.32
N ALA A 111 -3.98 11.58 -4.76
CA ALA A 111 -3.48 10.51 -3.90
C ALA A 111 -2.17 10.89 -3.19
N ILE A 112 -1.22 11.48 -3.93
CA ILE A 112 0.04 11.98 -3.36
C ILE A 112 -0.24 13.05 -2.31
N THR A 113 -1.16 13.98 -2.59
CA THR A 113 -1.55 15.02 -1.64
C THR A 113 -2.24 14.42 -0.40
N TRP A 114 -3.06 13.38 -0.59
CA TRP A 114 -3.77 12.69 0.48
C TRP A 114 -2.81 12.00 1.45
N ILE A 115 -1.80 11.29 0.94
CA ILE A 115 -0.83 10.59 1.79
C ILE A 115 0.19 11.55 2.41
N ALA A 116 0.63 12.57 1.67
CA ALA A 116 1.57 13.58 2.18
C ALA A 116 0.99 14.37 3.37
N LYS A 117 -0.31 14.65 3.38
CA LYS A 117 -0.98 15.28 4.54
C LYS A 117 -0.91 14.43 5.80
N ARG A 118 -0.83 13.11 5.66
CA ARG A 118 -0.78 12.16 6.79
C ARG A 118 0.65 11.92 7.25
N SER A 119 1.61 11.96 6.34
CA SER A 119 3.04 11.76 6.67
C SER A 119 3.70 12.97 7.35
N LEU A 120 3.01 14.11 7.41
CA LEU A 120 3.49 15.37 7.99
C LEU A 120 2.97 15.62 9.42
N CYS A 121 2.15 14.72 9.96
CA CYS A 121 1.61 14.77 11.31
C CYS A 121 2.40 13.86 12.24
#